data_AF-A0A8J4F4N5-F1
#
_entry.id   AF-A0A8J4F4N5-F1
#
_cell.length_a   1.000
_cell.length_b   1.000
_cell.length_c   1.000
_cell.angle_alpha   90.00
_cell.angle_beta   90.00
_cell.angle_gamma   90.00
#
_symmetry.space_group_name_H-M   'P 1'
#
loop_
_entity.id
_entity.type
_entity.pdbx_description
1 polymer ?
#
loop_
_entity_poly.entity_id
_entity_poly.type
_entity_poly.pdbx_seq_one_letter_code
_entity_poly.pdbx_strand_id
1 'polypeptide(L)'
;MSKRPQVNRSDIALFGVKVNFRSTGFYVSEMRHFSWLDNWCQHRYLVHTSGLTYSASLKYKLACGAVIINFRGGFQEFYYPALKPGVHVLSFPEADREALVTKVAPELKSRLAELESLHQDTPPPMAMAAREFAVTQLTDASLSCYWYKTLLAYAGLYFAATPADIPAEVRLN
;
A
#
# COMPACT_ATOMS: atom_id res chain seq x y z
N MET A 1 30.81 8.45 -29.65
CA MET A 1 31.75 7.85 -28.67
C MET A 1 30.95 7.22 -27.54
N SER A 2 31.13 5.91 -27.37
CA SER A 2 30.35 5.02 -26.50
C SER A 2 30.65 5.24 -25.01
N LYS A 3 29.63 5.52 -24.19
CA LYS A 3 29.71 5.32 -22.73
C LYS A 3 29.15 3.93 -22.43
N ARG A 4 30.04 2.97 -22.17
CA ARG A 4 29.64 1.64 -21.71
C ARG A 4 28.97 1.76 -20.33
N PRO A 5 27.82 1.12 -20.09
CA PRO A 5 27.29 1.00 -18.75
C PRO A 5 28.19 0.06 -17.95
N GLN A 6 28.52 0.46 -16.72
CA GLN A 6 29.15 -0.38 -15.71
C GLN A 6 28.35 -1.68 -15.59
N VAL A 7 29.00 -2.81 -15.86
CA VAL A 7 28.42 -4.15 -15.71
C VAL A 7 28.70 -4.58 -14.27
N ASN A 8 27.68 -4.61 -13.43
CA ASN A 8 27.80 -5.13 -12.08
C ASN A 8 28.08 -6.64 -12.17
N ARG A 9 29.28 -7.07 -11.76
CA ARG A 9 29.75 -8.46 -11.84
C ARG A 9 29.35 -9.31 -10.62
N SER A 10 28.45 -8.85 -9.76
CA SER A 10 28.16 -9.47 -8.46
C SER A 10 27.15 -10.63 -8.49
N ASP A 11 26.27 -10.72 -9.49
CA ASP A 11 25.04 -11.51 -9.32
C ASP A 11 25.18 -12.98 -9.78
N ILE A 12 26.17 -13.27 -10.64
CA ILE A 12 26.47 -14.62 -11.14
C ILE A 12 27.17 -15.46 -10.06
N ALA A 13 28.02 -14.83 -9.25
CA ALA A 13 28.80 -15.52 -8.21
C ALA A 13 27.91 -16.03 -7.07
N LEU A 14 26.77 -15.38 -6.81
CA LEU A 14 25.91 -15.69 -5.66
C LEU A 14 24.81 -16.71 -5.97
N PHE A 15 24.28 -16.71 -7.20
CA PHE A 15 23.08 -17.50 -7.54
C PHE A 15 23.26 -18.52 -8.66
N GLY A 16 24.45 -18.62 -9.28
CA GLY A 16 24.74 -19.61 -10.33
C GLY A 16 23.89 -19.45 -11.61
N VAL A 17 23.05 -18.42 -11.68
CA VAL A 17 22.14 -18.13 -12.78
C VAL A 17 22.27 -16.66 -13.13
N LYS A 18 22.36 -16.36 -14.42
CA LYS A 18 22.43 -15.00 -14.94
C LYS A 18 21.06 -14.33 -14.80
N VAL A 19 20.79 -13.72 -13.65
CA VAL A 19 19.56 -12.95 -13.43
C VAL A 19 19.66 -11.62 -14.21
N ASN A 20 19.01 -11.59 -15.37
CA ASN A 20 18.95 -10.42 -16.22
C ASN A 20 17.76 -9.55 -15.80
N PHE A 21 17.81 -8.90 -14.62
CA PHE A 21 16.86 -7.82 -14.34
C PHE A 21 17.31 -6.55 -15.08
N ARG A 22 17.28 -6.60 -16.40
CA ARG A 22 17.17 -5.40 -17.23
C ARG A 22 15.72 -5.30 -17.67
N SER A 23 15.01 -4.37 -17.04
CA SER A 23 13.75 -3.79 -17.53
C SER A 23 12.57 -4.76 -17.63
N THR A 24 11.88 -5.00 -16.52
CA THR A 24 10.41 -4.96 -16.61
C THR A 24 10.07 -3.56 -17.14
N GLY A 25 9.44 -3.46 -18.31
CA GLY A 25 9.17 -2.21 -19.03
C GLY A 25 8.20 -1.23 -18.35
N PHE A 26 8.21 -1.17 -17.02
CA PHE A 26 7.77 0.01 -16.29
C PHE A 26 8.94 1.00 -16.32
N TYR A 27 8.72 2.16 -16.91
CA TYR A 27 9.62 3.30 -16.79
C TYR A 27 9.85 3.57 -15.30
N VAL A 28 10.96 3.08 -14.74
CA VAL A 28 11.45 3.56 -13.46
C VAL A 28 11.85 4.99 -13.74
N SER A 29 11.01 5.93 -13.31
CA SER A 29 11.32 7.36 -13.25
C SER A 29 12.73 7.52 -12.67
N GLU A 30 13.60 8.21 -13.39
CA GLU A 30 14.94 8.66 -12.96
C GLU A 30 15.46 8.08 -11.63
N MET A 31 16.45 7.18 -11.70
CA MET A 31 17.11 6.60 -10.51
C MET A 31 17.61 7.64 -9.49
N ARG A 32 17.71 8.92 -9.87
CA ARG A 32 18.04 10.04 -8.97
C ARG A 32 17.01 10.27 -7.86
N HIS A 33 15.74 9.89 -8.09
CA HIS A 33 14.63 10.12 -7.17
C HIS A 33 14.07 8.82 -6.59
N PHE A 34 14.72 7.68 -6.87
CA PHE A 34 14.39 6.40 -6.24
C PHE A 34 14.87 6.40 -4.79
N SER A 35 13.99 6.01 -3.88
CA SER A 35 14.31 5.81 -2.46
C SER A 35 13.88 4.41 -2.04
N TRP A 36 14.77 3.71 -1.34
CA TRP A 36 14.51 2.39 -0.77
C TRP A 36 13.39 2.45 0.29
N LEU A 37 12.69 1.32 0.47
CA LEU A 37 11.50 1.24 1.32
C LEU A 37 11.80 1.59 2.79
N ASP A 38 12.94 1.17 3.29
CA ASP A 38 13.46 1.44 4.63
C ASP A 38 13.70 2.94 4.85
N ASN A 39 14.21 3.65 3.85
CA ASN A 39 14.43 5.10 3.92
C ASN A 39 13.11 5.89 4.01
N TRP A 40 11.98 5.33 3.58
CA TRP A 40 10.69 6.00 3.72
C TRP A 40 10.35 6.18 5.21
N CYS A 41 10.72 5.25 6.07
CA CYS A 41 10.37 5.28 7.49
C CYS A 41 11.09 6.40 8.29
N GLN A 42 12.02 7.13 7.66
CA GLN A 42 12.62 8.34 8.23
C GLN A 42 11.68 9.56 8.16
N HIS A 43 10.55 9.44 7.45
CA HIS A 43 9.59 10.52 7.26
C HIS A 43 8.38 10.32 8.15
N ARG A 44 7.94 11.41 8.79
CA ARG A 44 6.76 11.43 9.66
C ARG A 44 5.44 11.24 8.89
N TYR A 45 5.41 11.67 7.62
CA TYR A 45 4.25 11.62 6.75
C TYR A 45 4.60 10.88 5.46
N LEU A 46 3.78 9.91 5.10
CA LEU A 46 3.94 9.13 3.88
C LEU A 46 2.69 9.23 3.03
N VAL A 47 2.85 9.73 1.80
CA VAL A 47 1.75 9.83 0.84
C VAL A 47 1.57 8.51 0.12
N HIS A 48 0.32 8.06 0.01
CA HIS A 48 -0.10 6.94 -0.83
C HIS A 48 -1.13 7.42 -1.85
N THR A 49 -0.91 7.04 -3.10
CA THR A 49 -1.82 7.24 -4.22
C THR A 49 -1.93 5.93 -4.99
N SER A 50 -3.04 5.75 -5.69
CA SER A 50 -3.14 4.70 -6.70
C SER A 50 -2.21 5.02 -7.88
N GLY A 51 -1.90 4.01 -8.69
CA GLY A 51 -1.18 4.18 -9.95
C GLY A 51 -2.11 3.91 -11.13
N LEU A 52 -1.62 3.16 -12.11
CA LEU A 52 -2.49 2.59 -13.17
C LEU A 52 -3.54 1.62 -12.60
N THR A 53 -3.21 0.98 -11.48
CA THR A 53 -4.12 0.12 -10.69
C THR A 53 -3.87 0.39 -9.20
N TYR A 54 -3.99 -0.61 -8.33
CA TYR A 54 -3.55 -0.50 -6.96
C TYR A 54 -2.02 -0.30 -6.89
N SER A 55 -1.55 0.27 -5.80
CA SER A 55 -0.12 0.40 -5.52
C SER A 55 0.25 -0.51 -4.36
N ALA A 56 1.10 -1.50 -4.61
CA ALA A 56 1.61 -2.41 -3.58
C ALA A 56 2.46 -1.71 -2.49
N SER A 57 2.67 -0.38 -2.60
CA SER A 57 3.45 0.40 -1.65
C SER A 57 2.75 0.63 -0.31
N LEU A 58 1.41 0.53 -0.23
CA LEU A 58 0.67 0.92 0.97
C LEU A 58 1.07 0.09 2.20
N LYS A 59 1.12 -1.24 2.08
CA LYS A 59 1.51 -2.14 3.17
C LYS A 59 2.89 -1.82 3.76
N TYR A 60 3.86 -1.43 2.94
CA TYR A 60 5.20 -1.06 3.40
C TYR A 60 5.18 0.28 4.15
N LYS A 61 4.40 1.25 3.65
CA LYS A 61 4.23 2.54 4.31
C LYS A 61 3.55 2.40 5.67
N LEU A 62 2.50 1.59 5.76
CA LEU A 62 1.80 1.30 7.01
C LEU A 62 2.77 0.77 8.08
N ALA A 63 3.72 -0.09 7.70
CA ALA A 63 4.70 -0.67 8.63
C ALA A 63 5.73 0.32 9.21
N CYS A 64 5.86 1.53 8.65
CA CYS A 64 6.87 2.50 9.08
C CYS A 64 6.57 3.19 10.42
N GLY A 65 5.31 3.17 10.91
CA GLY A 65 4.92 4.00 12.06
C GLY A 65 4.86 5.49 11.74
N ALA A 66 4.59 5.82 10.46
CA ALA A 66 4.36 7.16 9.97
C ALA A 66 2.87 7.42 9.76
N VAL A 67 2.46 8.69 9.73
CA VAL A 67 1.10 9.07 9.33
C VAL A 67 0.94 8.84 7.83
N ILE A 68 -0.05 8.04 7.46
CA ILE A 68 -0.32 7.75 6.05
C ILE A 68 -1.38 8.70 5.51
N ILE A 69 -0.99 9.48 4.52
CA ILE A 69 -1.89 10.33 3.74
C ILE A 69 -2.35 9.51 2.53
N ASN A 70 -3.56 8.99 2.60
CA ASN A 70 -4.13 8.09 1.61
C ASN A 70 -5.09 8.85 0.68
N PHE A 71 -4.72 8.99 -0.59
CA PHE A 71 -5.63 9.46 -1.63
C PHE A 71 -6.42 8.26 -2.16
N ARG A 72 -7.72 8.24 -1.85
CA ARG A 72 -8.63 7.13 -2.14
C ARG A 72 -9.01 7.14 -3.62
N GLY A 73 -8.46 6.20 -4.38
CA GLY A 73 -8.87 5.89 -5.74
C GLY A 73 -9.90 4.76 -5.82
N GLY A 74 -10.24 4.37 -7.05
CA GLY A 74 -11.13 3.24 -7.34
C GLY A 74 -10.47 1.85 -7.17
N PHE A 75 -9.14 1.81 -7.06
CA PHE A 75 -8.40 0.56 -6.93
C PHE A 75 -8.16 0.18 -5.46
N GLN A 76 -8.37 -1.08 -5.12
CA GLN A 76 -8.22 -1.58 -3.75
C GLN A 76 -7.51 -2.93 -3.74
N GLU A 77 -6.70 -3.17 -2.71
CA GLU A 77 -6.26 -4.52 -2.35
C GLU A 77 -7.21 -5.12 -1.31
N PHE A 78 -7.13 -6.44 -1.11
CA PHE A 78 -8.02 -7.20 -0.22
C PHE A 78 -8.07 -6.68 1.23
N TYR A 79 -6.99 -6.04 1.71
CA TYR A 79 -6.90 -5.52 3.08
C TYR A 79 -7.37 -4.07 3.23
N TYR A 80 -7.58 -3.35 2.13
CA TYR A 80 -7.96 -1.93 2.16
C TYR A 80 -9.28 -1.70 2.92
N PRO A 81 -10.33 -2.54 2.77
CA PRO A 81 -11.59 -2.34 3.50
C PRO A 81 -11.44 -2.38 5.03
N ALA A 82 -10.39 -3.03 5.55
CA ALA A 82 -10.12 -3.07 6.98
C ALA A 82 -9.40 -1.80 7.48
N LEU A 83 -8.90 -0.94 6.58
CA LEU A 83 -8.30 0.34 6.94
C LEU A 83 -9.37 1.39 7.22
N LYS A 84 -9.37 1.92 8.44
CA LYS A 84 -10.35 2.92 8.89
C LYS A 84 -9.77 4.34 8.78
N PRO A 85 -10.41 5.27 8.02
CA PRO A 85 -10.06 6.68 8.04
C PRO A 85 -10.12 7.25 9.46
N GLY A 86 -9.15 8.07 9.84
CA GLY A 86 -9.08 8.63 11.20
C GLY A 86 -8.46 7.69 12.25
N VAL A 87 -8.36 6.39 11.96
CA VAL A 87 -7.72 5.40 12.84
C VAL A 87 -6.38 4.93 12.28
N HIS A 88 -6.33 4.52 11.02
CA HIS A 88 -5.09 4.02 10.39
C HIS A 88 -4.51 5.03 9.39
N VAL A 89 -5.36 5.83 8.76
CA VAL A 89 -4.96 6.71 7.64
C VAL A 89 -5.69 8.05 7.68
N LEU A 90 -5.04 9.10 7.21
CA LEU A 90 -5.70 10.34 6.79
C LEU A 90 -6.18 10.15 5.35
N SER A 91 -7.50 10.18 5.12
CA SER A 91 -8.06 9.89 3.80
C SER A 91 -8.51 11.16 3.09
N PHE A 92 -8.13 11.28 1.82
CA PHE A 92 -8.55 12.35 0.92
C PHE A 92 -9.04 11.75 -0.40
N PRO A 93 -9.94 12.42 -1.13
CA PRO A 93 -10.33 11.95 -2.46
C PRO A 93 -9.19 12.16 -3.47
N GLU A 94 -9.02 11.23 -4.41
CA GLU A 94 -8.34 11.55 -5.68
C GLU A 94 -9.18 12.59 -6.42
N ALA A 95 -8.53 13.58 -7.02
CA ALA A 95 -9.19 14.67 -7.72
C ALA A 95 -8.30 15.26 -8.81
N ASP A 96 -8.89 16.07 -9.69
CA ASP A 96 -8.11 16.86 -10.64
C ASP A 96 -7.23 17.90 -9.93
N ARG A 97 -6.30 18.50 -10.69
CA ARG A 97 -5.34 19.46 -10.16
C ARG A 97 -6.01 20.67 -9.49
N GLU A 98 -7.11 21.16 -10.04
CA GLU A 98 -7.77 22.34 -9.51
C GLU A 98 -8.40 22.06 -8.15
N ALA A 99 -9.14 20.96 -8.04
CA ALA A 99 -9.74 20.49 -6.79
C ALA A 99 -8.66 20.13 -5.74
N LEU A 100 -7.54 19.53 -6.15
CA LEU A 100 -6.42 19.26 -5.26
C LEU A 100 -5.85 20.53 -4.64
N VAL A 101 -5.66 21.59 -5.44
CA VAL A 101 -5.09 22.86 -4.97
C VAL A 101 -6.10 23.67 -4.15
N THR A 102 -7.36 23.73 -4.58
CA THR A 102 -8.36 24.63 -4.00
C THR A 102 -9.10 24.04 -2.81
N LYS A 103 -9.24 22.71 -2.73
CA LYS A 103 -10.02 22.03 -1.67
C LYS A 103 -9.16 21.13 -0.81
N VAL A 104 -8.43 20.20 -1.43
CA VAL A 104 -7.73 19.13 -0.70
C VAL A 104 -6.49 19.66 0.03
N ALA A 105 -5.66 20.48 -0.63
CA ALA A 105 -4.43 21.00 -0.03
C ALA A 105 -4.68 21.89 1.21
N PRO A 106 -5.67 22.81 1.23
CA PRO A 106 -6.02 23.55 2.45
C PRO A 106 -6.48 22.64 3.59
N GLU A 107 -7.34 21.65 3.31
CA GLU A 107 -7.80 20.70 4.33
C GLU A 107 -6.63 19.87 4.87
N LEU A 108 -5.81 19.29 3.99
CA LEU A 108 -4.63 18.53 4.37
C LEU A 108 -3.70 19.37 5.24
N LYS A 109 -3.41 20.61 4.85
CA LYS A 109 -2.57 21.52 5.64
C LYS A 109 -3.15 21.74 7.04
N SER A 110 -4.46 21.95 7.16
CA SER A 110 -5.13 22.13 8.46
C SER A 110 -4.99 20.88 9.35
N ARG A 111 -5.23 19.69 8.79
CA ARG A 111 -5.11 18.41 9.53
C ARG A 111 -3.67 18.16 9.99
N LEU A 112 -2.69 18.44 9.13
CA LEU A 112 -1.29 18.29 9.48
C LEU A 112 -0.88 19.27 10.59
N ALA A 113 -1.34 20.53 10.52
CA ALA A 113 -1.07 21.52 11.57
C ALA A 113 -1.67 21.11 12.93
N GLU A 114 -2.87 20.52 12.94
CA GLU A 114 -3.50 19.96 14.14
C GLU A 114 -2.71 18.77 14.70
N LEU A 115 -2.26 17.85 13.85
CA LEU A 115 -1.44 16.73 14.31
C LEU A 115 -0.09 17.19 14.88
N GLU A 116 0.56 18.16 14.25
CA GLU A 116 1.81 18.73 14.74
C GLU A 116 1.62 19.46 16.08
N SER A 117 0.51 20.18 16.27
CA SER A 117 0.25 20.88 17.53
C SER A 117 -0.04 19.92 18.70
N LEU A 118 -0.70 18.79 18.42
CA LEU A 118 -1.04 17.79 19.44
C LEU A 118 0.09 16.81 19.73
N HIS A 119 0.94 16.53 18.74
CA HIS A 119 1.88 15.42 18.80
C HIS A 119 3.32 15.82 18.46
N GLN A 120 3.76 17.04 18.73
CA GLN A 120 5.05 17.59 18.29
C GLN A 120 6.24 16.60 18.26
N ASP A 121 6.54 15.90 19.36
CA ASP A 121 7.70 15.00 19.48
C ASP A 121 7.37 13.50 19.38
N THR A 122 6.10 13.13 19.26
CA THR A 122 5.68 11.73 19.27
C THR A 122 4.85 11.36 18.04
N PRO A 123 4.94 10.13 17.53
CA PRO A 123 4.02 9.68 16.48
C PRO A 123 2.58 9.74 17.01
N PRO A 124 1.62 10.30 16.26
CA PRO A 124 0.22 10.29 16.67
C PRO A 124 -0.28 8.84 16.76
N PRO A 125 -1.31 8.55 17.58
CA PRO A 125 -1.86 7.20 17.74
C PRO A 125 -2.22 6.51 16.42
N MET A 126 -2.66 7.28 15.42
CA MET A 126 -2.95 6.77 14.08
C MET A 126 -1.75 6.10 13.41
N ALA A 127 -0.56 6.71 13.52
CA ALA A 127 0.65 6.18 12.91
C ALA A 127 1.05 4.84 13.54
N MET A 128 0.88 4.72 14.86
CA MET A 128 1.09 3.46 15.58
C MET A 128 0.04 2.41 15.22
N ALA A 129 -1.24 2.80 15.13
CA ALA A 129 -2.32 1.89 14.76
C ALA A 129 -2.15 1.35 13.32
N ALA A 130 -1.70 2.18 12.37
CA ALA A 130 -1.33 1.73 11.03
C ALA A 130 -0.21 0.69 11.05
N ARG A 131 0.85 0.94 11.83
CA ARG A 131 1.96 0.00 11.99
C ARG A 131 1.49 -1.31 12.59
N GLU A 132 0.71 -1.24 13.66
CA GLU A 132 0.15 -2.41 14.32
C GLU A 132 -0.70 -3.24 13.38
N PHE A 133 -1.56 -2.59 12.59
CA PHE A 133 -2.35 -3.26 11.56
C PHE A 133 -1.45 -4.00 10.55
N ALA A 134 -0.40 -3.34 10.04
CA ALA A 134 0.50 -3.98 9.08
C ALA A 134 1.23 -5.20 9.68
N VAL A 135 1.78 -5.08 10.89
CA VAL A 135 2.60 -6.15 11.49
C VAL A 135 1.77 -7.32 12.03
N THR A 136 0.50 -7.09 12.40
CA THR A 136 -0.36 -8.15 12.96
C THR A 136 -1.38 -8.71 11.99
N GLN A 137 -1.91 -7.89 11.07
CA GLN A 137 -2.98 -8.29 10.16
C GLN A 137 -2.48 -8.67 8.77
N LEU A 138 -1.30 -8.20 8.36
CA LEU A 138 -0.72 -8.49 7.03
C LEU A 138 0.44 -9.50 7.10
N THR A 139 0.30 -10.52 7.94
CA THR A 139 1.28 -11.60 8.08
C THR A 139 1.11 -12.69 7.01
N ASP A 140 2.12 -13.53 6.84
CA ASP A 140 2.03 -14.72 5.96
C ASP A 140 0.90 -15.67 6.40
N ALA A 141 0.67 -15.78 7.70
CA ALA A 141 -0.43 -16.57 8.25
C ALA A 141 -1.79 -15.96 7.88
N SER A 142 -1.94 -14.63 8.00
CA SER A 142 -3.15 -13.92 7.57
C SER A 142 -3.40 -14.07 6.08
N LEU A 143 -2.35 -13.98 5.25
CA LEU A 143 -2.44 -14.16 3.80
C LEU A 143 -2.87 -15.59 3.44
N SER A 144 -2.26 -16.59 4.08
CA SER A 144 -2.61 -18.01 3.89
C SER A 144 -4.06 -18.28 4.30
N CYS A 145 -4.50 -17.74 5.44
CA CYS A 145 -5.87 -17.84 5.93
C CYS A 145 -6.86 -17.16 4.99
N TYR A 146 -6.53 -15.97 4.48
CA TYR A 146 -7.36 -15.25 3.51
C TYR A 146 -7.56 -16.07 2.24
N TRP A 147 -6.47 -16.61 1.66
CA TRP A 147 -6.55 -17.46 0.47
C TRP A 147 -7.36 -18.73 0.72
N TYR A 148 -7.10 -19.43 1.83
CA TYR A 148 -7.83 -20.64 2.19
C TYR A 148 -9.34 -20.39 2.28
N LYS A 149 -9.75 -19.35 3.03
CA LYS A 149 -11.17 -18.98 3.17
C LYS A 149 -11.78 -18.54 1.84
N THR A 150 -11.05 -17.78 1.05
CA THR A 150 -11.51 -17.33 -0.27
C THR A 150 -11.78 -18.50 -1.21
N LEU A 151 -10.86 -19.48 -1.26
CA LEU A 151 -10.99 -20.66 -2.11
C LEU A 151 -12.13 -21.58 -1.63
N LEU A 152 -12.29 -21.76 -0.32
CA LEU A 152 -13.42 -22.51 0.23
C LEU A 152 -14.76 -21.86 -0.10
N ALA A 153 -14.87 -20.54 0.10
CA ALA A 153 -16.06 -19.79 -0.26
C ALA A 153 -16.38 -19.93 -1.75
N TYR A 154 -15.38 -19.71 -2.61
CA TYR A 154 -15.54 -19.88 -4.05
C TYR A 154 -15.97 -21.30 -4.45
N ALA A 155 -15.40 -22.34 -3.82
CA ALA A 155 -15.80 -23.73 -4.07
C ALA A 155 -17.27 -23.97 -3.72
N GLY A 156 -17.76 -23.40 -2.62
CA GLY A 156 -19.18 -23.46 -2.24
C GLY A 156 -20.10 -22.85 -3.30
N LEU A 157 -19.68 -21.78 -3.98
CA LEU A 157 -20.42 -21.21 -5.12
C LEU A 157 -20.32 -22.09 -6.36
N TYR A 158 -19.13 -22.62 -6.66
CA TYR A 158 -18.86 -23.38 -7.87
C TYR A 158 -19.62 -24.71 -7.91
N PHE A 159 -19.71 -25.39 -6.77
CA PHE A 159 -20.38 -26.70 -6.67
C PHE A 159 -21.88 -26.60 -6.34
N ALA A 160 -22.42 -25.41 -6.09
CA ALA A 160 -23.86 -25.23 -5.86
C ALA A 160 -24.64 -25.51 -7.15
N ALA A 161 -25.58 -26.46 -7.11
CA ALA A 161 -26.43 -26.79 -8.26
C ALA A 161 -27.47 -25.69 -8.52
N THR A 162 -27.96 -25.06 -7.45
CA THR A 162 -28.91 -23.95 -7.52
C THR A 162 -28.53 -22.83 -6.54
N PRO A 163 -29.05 -21.60 -6.71
CA PRO A 163 -28.81 -20.51 -5.76
C PRO A 163 -29.25 -20.81 -4.31
N ALA A 164 -30.22 -21.72 -4.13
CA ALA A 164 -30.69 -22.12 -2.80
C ALA A 164 -29.63 -22.94 -2.03
N ASP A 165 -28.76 -23.65 -2.77
CA ASP A 165 -27.72 -24.52 -2.22
C ASP A 165 -26.47 -23.75 -1.79
N ILE A 166 -26.37 -22.45 -2.10
CA ILE A 166 -25.24 -21.62 -1.72
C ILE A 166 -25.21 -21.46 -0.19
N PRO A 167 -24.11 -21.87 0.48
CA PRO A 167 -23.96 -21.72 1.92
C PRO A 167 -24.15 -20.28 2.38
N ALA A 168 -24.82 -20.08 3.52
CA ALA A 168 -25.13 -18.74 4.02
C ALA A 168 -23.87 -17.91 4.28
N GLU A 169 -22.80 -18.53 4.77
CA GLU A 169 -21.51 -17.87 5.00
C GLU A 169 -20.82 -17.32 3.74
N VAL A 170 -21.24 -17.75 2.54
CA VAL A 170 -20.66 -17.34 1.26
C VAL A 170 -21.52 -16.33 0.51
N ARG A 171 -22.75 -16.09 0.98
CA ARG A 171 -23.67 -15.15 0.33
C ARG A 171 -23.10 -13.74 0.47
N LEU A 172 -22.68 -13.18 -0.67
CA LEU A 172 -22.35 -11.76 -0.78
C LEU A 172 -23.67 -10.99 -0.73
N ASN A 173 -23.84 -10.13 0.28
CA ASN A 173 -24.98 -9.22 0.39
C ASN A 173 -25.02 -8.22 -0.77
#